data_AF-A0A1Z8TMW2-F1
#
_entry.id   AF-A0A1Z8TMW2-F1
#
_cell.length_a   1.000
_cell.length_b   1.000
_cell.length_c   1.000
_cell.angle_alpha   90.00
_cell.angle_beta   90.00
_cell.angle_gamma   90.00
#
_symmetry.space_group_name_H-M   'P 1'
#
loop_
_entity.id
_entity.type
_entity.pdbx_description
1 polymer ?
#
loop_
_entity_poly.entity_id
_entity_poly.type
_entity_poly.pdbx_seq_one_letter_code
_entity_poly.pdbx_strand_id
1 'polypeptide(L)' 'MHCHCRECQYISGGNPAALMIFPLEAFHLTPGKMKPFRREDLEHPVTRPFCENCGTGLASETPIRPG' A
#
# COMPACT_ATOMS: atom_id res chain seq x y z
N MET A 1 -12.14 0.79 6.71
CA MET A 1 -11.64 -0.43 7.40
C MET A 1 -10.28 -0.09 8.02
N HIS A 2 -9.95 -0.58 9.21
CA HIS A 2 -8.63 -0.34 9.83
C HIS A 2 -7.82 -1.64 9.89
N CYS A 3 -6.54 -1.58 9.53
CA CYS A 3 -5.61 -2.69 9.71
C CYS A 3 -4.60 -2.37 10.81
N HIS A 4 -4.48 -3.27 11.77
CA HIS A 4 -3.69 -3.09 12.98
C HIS A 4 -2.35 -3.86 12.96
N CYS A 5 -1.99 -4.47 11.83
CA CYS A 5 -0.71 -5.19 11.73
C CYS A 5 0.48 -4.23 11.78
N ARG A 6 1.65 -4.76 12.13
CA ARG A 6 2.85 -3.96 12.32
C ARG A 6 3.26 -3.21 11.06
N GLU A 7 3.18 -3.85 9.91
CA GLU A 7 3.46 -3.22 8.61
C GLU A 7 2.54 -2.03 8.32
N CYS A 8 1.25 -2.15 8.66
CA CYS A 8 0.29 -1.05 8.52
C CYS A 8 0.54 0.08 9.51
N GLN A 9 1.04 -0.22 10.71
CA GLN A 9 1.46 0.81 11.67
C GLN A 9 2.71 1.56 11.22
N TYR A 10 3.67 0.87 10.58
CA TYR A 10 4.89 1.53 10.10
C TYR A 10 4.59 2.58 9.03
N ILE A 11 3.72 2.28 8.07
CA ILE A 11 3.41 3.20 6.96
C ILE A 11 2.54 4.40 7.38
N SER A 12 1.80 4.29 8.47
CA SER A 12 0.90 5.33 9.00
C SER A 12 1.53 6.17 10.11
N GLY A 13 2.80 5.92 10.46
CA GLY A 13 3.49 6.62 11.55
C GLY A 13 3.12 6.14 12.96
N GLY A 14 2.54 4.95 13.10
CA GLY A 14 2.33 4.27 14.38
C GLY A 14 0.87 3.92 14.68
N ASN A 15 -0.08 4.62 14.08
CA ASN A 15 -1.51 4.33 14.22
C ASN A 15 -1.96 3.18 13.31
N PRO A 16 -3.14 2.57 13.51
CA PRO A 16 -3.70 1.64 12.52
C PRO A 16 -3.83 2.31 11.14
N ALA A 17 -3.56 1.57 10.07
CA ALA A 17 -3.77 2.11 8.72
C ALA A 17 -5.27 2.16 8.41
N ALA A 18 -5.77 3.33 8.06
CA ALA A 18 -7.11 3.49 7.52
C ALA A 18 -7.12 3.16 6.02
N LEU A 19 -7.94 2.19 5.64
CA LEU A 19 -7.97 1.60 4.31
C LEU A 19 -9.41 1.55 3.77
N MET A 20 -9.49 1.70 2.45
CA MET A 20 -10.64 1.39 1.63
C MET A 20 -10.17 0.43 0.52
N ILE A 21 -10.99 -0.57 0.21
CA ILE A 21 -10.72 -1.54 -0.84
C ILE A 21 -11.64 -1.21 -2.01
N PHE A 22 -11.10 -1.21 -3.21
CA PHE A 22 -11.81 -1.02 -4.47
C PHE A 22 -11.24 -1.99 -5.52
N PRO A 23 -11.99 -2.33 -6.57
CA PRO A 23 -11.48 -3.14 -7.68
C PRO A 23 -10.34 -2.42 -8.41
N LEU A 24 -9.31 -3.15 -8.84
CA LEU A 24 -8.17 -2.59 -9.54
C LEU A 24 -8.57 -1.89 -10.84
N GLU A 25 -9.56 -2.40 -11.57
CA GLU A 25 -10.09 -1.78 -12.79
C GLU A 25 -10.72 -0.39 -12.54
N ALA A 26 -11.13 -0.08 -11.31
CA ALA A 26 -11.64 1.23 -10.92
C ALA A 26 -10.52 2.21 -10.50
N PHE A 27 -9.28 1.74 -10.41
CA PHE A 27 -8.14 2.56 -10.06
C PHE A 27 -7.43 3.12 -11.29
N HIS A 28 -7.27 4.43 -11.33
CA HIS A 28 -6.53 5.12 -12.38
C HIS A 28 -5.52 6.10 -11.79
N LEU A 29 -4.24 5.86 -12.09
CA LEU A 29 -3.20 6.87 -11.87
C LEU A 29 -3.29 7.91 -12.98
N THR A 30 -3.60 9.15 -12.64
CA THR A 30 -3.87 10.20 -13.64
C THR A 30 -2.56 10.80 -14.21
N PRO A 31 -1.67 11.41 -13.42
CA PRO A 31 -0.30 11.65 -13.83
C PRO A 31 0.74 10.95 -12.94
N GLY A 32 1.96 10.85 -13.48
CA GLY A 32 3.14 10.42 -12.73
C GLY A 32 3.37 8.91 -12.74
N LYS A 33 4.27 8.47 -11.85
CA LYS A 33 4.62 7.06 -11.65
C LYS A 33 4.70 6.79 -10.16
N MET A 34 4.25 5.60 -9.76
CA MET A 34 4.41 5.13 -8.39
C MET A 34 5.58 4.16 -8.34
N LYS A 35 6.48 4.34 -7.38
CA LYS A 35 7.58 3.42 -7.15
C LYS A 35 7.10 2.29 -6.23
N PRO A 36 7.17 1.02 -6.64
CA PRO A 36 6.75 -0.08 -5.79
C PRO A 36 7.78 -0.32 -4.68
N PHE A 37 7.30 -0.66 -3.49
CA PHE A 37 8.12 -1.18 -2.40
C PHE A 37 7.47 -2.42 -1.82
N ARG A 38 8.28 -3.45 -1.54
CA ARG A 38 7.85 -4.72 -0.95
C ARG A 38 8.97 -5.20 -0.03
N ARG A 39 8.60 -5.66 1.16
CA ARG A 39 9.52 -6.31 2.10
C ARG A 39 9.85 -7.72 1.63
N GLU A 40 11.12 -8.07 1.62
CA GLU A 40 11.58 -9.40 1.16
C GLU A 40 11.57 -10.46 2.26
N ASP A 41 11.53 -10.04 3.53
CA ASP A 41 11.57 -10.91 4.71
C ASP A 41 10.20 -11.44 5.16
N LEU A 42 9.12 -11.04 4.49
CA LEU A 42 7.77 -11.54 4.78
C LEU A 42 7.38 -12.62 3.77
N GLU A 43 6.61 -13.61 4.22
CA GLU A 43 6.06 -14.67 3.36
C GLU A 43 5.03 -14.13 2.35
N HIS A 44 4.15 -13.24 2.82
CA HIS A 44 3.07 -12.64 2.02
C HIS A 44 3.09 -11.10 2.11
N PRO A 45 4.13 -10.43 1.59
CA PRO A 45 4.29 -8.99 1.74
C PRO A 45 3.32 -8.24 0.82
N VAL A 46 2.77 -7.15 1.35
CA VAL A 46 1.95 -6.20 0.61
C VAL A 46 2.87 -5.29 -0.22
N THR A 47 2.55 -5.09 -1.49
CA THR A 47 3.23 -4.07 -2.31
C THR A 47 2.66 -2.70 -1.95
N ARG A 48 3.53 -1.74 -1.63
CA ARG A 48 3.18 -0.38 -1.20
C ARG A 48 3.76 0.64 -2.18
N PRO A 49 3.04 1.02 -3.24
CA PRO A 49 3.48 2.06 -4.15
C PRO A 49 3.55 3.43 -3.46
N PHE A 50 4.62 4.18 -3.71
CA PHE A 50 4.84 5.51 -3.14
C PHE A 50 5.39 6.50 -4.17
N CYS A 51 5.30 7.80 -3.87
CA CYS A 51 5.92 8.85 -4.67
C CYS A 51 7.42 8.92 -4.40
N GLU A 52 8.26 8.73 -5.41
CA GLU A 52 9.72 8.78 -5.26
C GLU A 52 10.24 10.16 -4.83
N ASN A 53 9.51 11.24 -5.14
CA ASN A 53 9.93 12.60 -4.83
C ASN A 53 9.64 13.04 -3.38
N CYS A 54 8.48 12.66 -2.82
CA CYS A 54 8.05 13.10 -1.48
C CYS A 54 7.84 11.97 -0.47
N GLY A 55 7.96 10.71 -0.87
CA GLY A 55 7.81 9.55 0.02
C GLY A 55 6.36 9.20 0.37
N THR A 56 5.36 9.94 -0.12
CA THR A 56 3.95 9.68 0.19
C THR A 56 3.50 8.32 -0.34
N GLY A 57 2.95 7.47 0.53
CA GLY A 57 2.30 6.22 0.15
C GLY A 57 0.98 6.50 -0.58
N LEU A 58 0.77 5.85 -1.72
CA LEU A 58 -0.35 6.15 -2.63
C LEU A 58 -1.41 5.05 -2.64
N ALA A 59 -0.98 3.79 -2.59
CA ALA A 59 -1.85 2.63 -2.69
C ALA A 59 -1.27 1.45 -1.91
N SER A 60 -2.00 0.32 -1.91
CA SER A 60 -1.55 -0.92 -1.31
C SER A 60 -2.18 -2.11 -2.01
N GLU A 61 -1.35 -3.01 -2.52
CA GLU A 61 -1.78 -4.22 -3.24
C GLU A 61 -1.44 -5.45 -2.41
N THR A 62 -2.47 -6.20 -2.02
CA THR A 62 -2.31 -7.37 -1.15
C THR A 62 -2.26 -8.67 -1.95
N PRO A 63 -1.28 -9.55 -1.69
CA PRO A 63 -1.24 -10.86 -2.37
C PRO A 63 -2.39 -11.78 -1.95
N ILE A 64 -3.05 -11.48 -0.82
CA ILE A 64 -4.14 -12.31 -0.26
C ILE A 64 -5.48 -12.01 -0.97
N ARG A 65 -5.60 -10.84 -1.63
CA ARG A 65 -6.78 -10.45 -2.42
C ARG A 65 -6.29 -9.78 -3.71
N PRO A 66 -5.83 -10.56 -4.70
CA PRO A 66 -5.40 -10.04 -5.98
C PRO A 66 -6.59 -9.57 -6.82
N GLY A 67 -6.39 -8.51 -7.60
CA GLY A 67 -7.43 -7.82 -8.38
C GLY A 67 -7.73 -6.44 -7.81
#